data_AF-A0A520J400-F1
#
_entry.id   AF-A0A520J400-F1
#
_cell.length_a   1.000
_cell.length_b   1.000
_cell.length_c   1.000
_cell.angle_alpha   90.00
_cell.angle_beta   90.00
_cell.angle_gamma   90.00
#
_symmetry.space_group_name_H-M   'P 1'
#
loop_
_entity.id
_entity.type
_entity.pdbx_description
1 polymer ?
#
loop_
_entity_poly.entity_id
_entity_poly.type
_entity_poly.pdbx_seq_one_letter_code
_entity_poly.pdbx_strand_id
1 'polypeptide(L)'
;MIDSQLRTSGVNEPWVLARFASVPREDFVPRSARTVAYTDRAVPLDGQGMLAAPLVHALMLNEARPTAADRVLVIDGGSGYLPALLEGLAEAVT
;
A
#
# COMPACT_ATOMS: atom_id res chain seq x y z
N MET A 1 9.63 -7.31 -4.00
CA MET A 1 8.56 -6.36 -4.37
C MET A 1 9.15 -5.04 -4.87
N ILE A 2 9.84 -4.24 -4.04
CA ILE A 2 10.35 -2.90 -4.44
C ILE A 2 11.19 -2.93 -5.72
N ASP A 3 12.32 -3.65 -5.73
CA ASP A 3 13.23 -3.60 -6.87
C ASP A 3 12.72 -4.35 -8.10
N SER A 4 11.92 -5.39 -7.89
CA SER A 4 11.47 -6.28 -8.98
C SER A 4 10.15 -5.87 -9.63
N GLN A 5 9.28 -5.15 -8.90
CA GLN A 5 7.92 -4.81 -9.34
C GLN A 5 7.71 -3.29 -9.38
N LEU A 6 7.98 -2.57 -8.29
CA LEU A 6 7.67 -1.13 -8.21
C LEU A 6 8.59 -0.32 -9.13
N ARG A 7 9.91 -0.49 -8.97
CA ARG A 7 10.90 0.24 -9.78
C ARG A 7 10.80 -0.09 -11.27
N THR A 8 10.58 -1.37 -11.59
CA THR A 8 10.45 -1.85 -12.98
C THR A 8 9.18 -1.31 -13.65
N SER A 9 8.15 -0.98 -12.87
CA SER A 9 6.92 -0.33 -13.33
C SER A 9 6.93 1.20 -13.22
N GLY A 10 8.09 1.81 -12.98
CA GLY A 10 8.26 3.27 -13.02
C GLY A 10 8.05 3.99 -11.69
N VAL A 11 7.69 3.30 -10.60
CA VAL A 11 7.61 3.91 -9.26
C VAL A 11 9.01 4.03 -8.67
N ASN A 12 9.58 5.23 -8.77
CA ASN A 12 10.95 5.52 -8.34
C ASN A 12 11.07 6.62 -7.27
N GLU A 13 9.95 7.22 -6.87
CA GLU A 13 9.93 8.27 -5.85
C GLU A 13 10.45 7.73 -4.50
N PRO A 14 11.53 8.30 -3.94
CA PRO A 14 12.17 7.76 -2.74
C PRO A 14 11.22 7.62 -1.54
N TRP A 15 10.29 8.57 -1.39
CA TRP A 15 9.34 8.57 -0.28
C TRP A 15 8.33 7.43 -0.40
N VAL A 16 7.85 7.11 -1.62
CA VAL A 16 6.93 5.97 -1.85
C VAL A 16 7.65 4.67 -1.51
N LEU A 17 8.87 4.50 -2.01
CA LEU A 17 9.65 3.29 -1.77
C LEU A 17 9.98 3.11 -0.28
N ALA A 18 10.27 4.20 0.42
CA ALA A 18 10.49 4.18 1.86
C ALA A 18 9.24 3.70 2.63
N ARG A 19 8.02 4.14 2.26
CA ARG A 19 6.79 3.64 2.89
C ARG A 19 6.58 2.15 2.67
N PHE A 20 6.79 1.67 1.45
CA PHE A 20 6.68 0.24 1.14
C PHE A 20 7.76 -0.61 1.82
N ALA A 21 8.90 -0.02 2.19
CA ALA A 21 9.93 -0.69 2.97
C ALA A 21 9.62 -0.70 4.47
N SER A 22 8.92 0.33 4.98
CA SER A 22 8.63 0.47 6.42
C SER A 22 7.33 -0.19 6.86
N VAL A 23 6.37 -0.40 5.96
CA VAL A 23 5.07 -1.00 6.28
C VAL A 23 5.05 -2.47 5.84
N PRO A 24 5.12 -3.44 6.78
CA PRO A 24 5.14 -4.86 6.47
C PRO A 24 3.79 -5.32 5.89
N ARG A 25 3.77 -5.63 4.60
CA ARG A 25 2.53 -5.96 3.87
C ARG A 25 1.88 -7.26 4.35
N GLU A 26 2.64 -8.19 4.92
CA GLU A 26 2.18 -9.47 5.46
C GLU A 26 1.29 -9.34 6.71
N ASP A 27 1.29 -8.18 7.36
CA ASP A 27 0.42 -7.90 8.50
C ASP A 27 -1.01 -7.53 8.08
N PHE A 28 -1.23 -7.28 6.77
CA PHE A 28 -2.50 -6.87 6.19
C PHE A 28 -3.15 -7.98 5.35
N VAL A 29 -2.72 -9.23 5.53
CA VAL A 29 -3.30 -10.41 4.87
C VAL A 29 -3.52 -11.54 5.87
N PRO A 30 -4.43 -12.50 5.57
CA PRO A 30 -4.59 -13.71 6.38
C PRO A 30 -3.29 -14.47 6.56
N ARG A 31 -3.14 -15.17 7.70
CA ARG A 31 -1.93 -15.95 8.02
C ARG A 31 -1.55 -16.94 6.91
N SER A 32 -2.54 -17.56 6.26
CA SER A 32 -2.37 -18.50 5.15
C SER A 32 -1.80 -17.85 3.88
N ALA A 33 -1.97 -16.54 3.71
CA ALA A 33 -1.54 -15.79 2.53
C ALA A 33 -0.23 -15.01 2.73
N ARG A 34 0.38 -15.04 3.92
CA ARG A 34 1.62 -14.29 4.23
C ARG A 34 2.78 -14.63 3.29
N THR A 35 2.89 -15.88 2.85
CA THR A 35 3.94 -16.33 1.92
C THR A 35 3.83 -15.70 0.54
N VAL A 36 2.64 -15.25 0.14
CA VAL A 36 2.38 -14.62 -1.15
C VAL A 36 2.13 -13.11 -1.06
N ALA A 37 2.20 -12.52 0.14
CA ALA A 37 1.84 -11.13 0.41
C ALA A 37 2.57 -10.12 -0.49
N TYR A 38 3.82 -10.41 -0.85
CA TYR A 38 4.70 -9.55 -1.66
C TYR A 38 4.69 -9.84 -3.16
N THR A 39 3.79 -10.70 -3.60
CA THR A 39 3.58 -10.96 -5.03
C THR A 39 2.75 -9.84 -5.63
N ASP A 40 3.03 -9.44 -6.87
CA ASP A 40 2.24 -8.40 -7.55
C ASP A 40 0.88 -8.91 -8.03
N ARG A 41 0.01 -9.23 -7.07
CA ARG A 41 -1.36 -9.71 -7.29
C ARG A 41 -2.25 -9.29 -6.14
N ALA A 42 -3.55 -9.24 -6.40
CA ALA A 42 -4.52 -9.10 -5.34
C ALA A 42 -4.53 -10.35 -4.42
N VAL A 43 -4.71 -10.14 -3.13
CA VAL A 43 -4.75 -11.20 -2.11
C VAL A 43 -6.14 -11.21 -1.44
N PRO A 44 -6.84 -12.35 -1.38
CA PRO A 44 -8.08 -12.47 -0.64
C PRO A 44 -7.88 -12.22 0.85
N LEU A 45 -8.78 -11.47 1.46
CA LEU A 45 -8.86 -11.29 2.92
C LEU A 45 -9.84 -12.30 3.52
N ASP A 46 -9.84 -12.49 4.84
CA ASP A 46 -10.73 -13.47 5.52
C ASP A 46 -12.25 -13.14 5.38
N GLY A 47 -12.60 -12.00 4.75
CA GLY A 47 -13.98 -11.59 4.42
C GLY A 47 -14.27 -11.59 2.90
N GLN A 48 -15.14 -10.68 2.45
CA GLN A 48 -15.47 -10.50 1.01
C GLN A 48 -14.50 -9.55 0.28
N GLY A 49 -13.44 -9.09 0.96
CA GLY A 49 -12.51 -8.08 0.46
C GLY A 49 -11.25 -8.66 -0.17
N MET A 50 -10.58 -7.81 -0.95
CA MET A 50 -9.27 -8.10 -1.55
C MET A 50 -8.29 -7.00 -1.13
N LEU A 51 -7.07 -7.38 -0.74
CA LEU A 51 -5.95 -6.46 -0.72
C LEU A 51 -5.42 -6.32 -2.15
N ALA A 52 -5.57 -5.15 -2.75
CA ALA A 52 -5.08 -4.90 -4.12
C ALA A 52 -3.57 -5.13 -4.23
N ALA A 53 -3.10 -5.40 -5.46
CA ALA A 53 -1.68 -5.61 -5.75
C ALA A 53 -0.81 -4.44 -5.21
N PRO A 54 0.41 -4.70 -4.75
CA PRO A 54 1.29 -3.66 -4.23
C PRO A 54 1.55 -2.55 -5.24
N LEU A 55 1.68 -2.85 -6.53
CA LEU A 55 1.90 -1.84 -7.56
C LEU A 55 0.74 -0.83 -7.65
N VAL A 56 -0.51 -1.27 -7.46
CA VAL A 56 -1.69 -0.38 -7.48
C VAL A 56 -1.58 0.68 -6.38
N HIS A 57 -1.27 0.26 -5.16
CA HIS A 57 -1.08 1.18 -4.03
C HIS A 57 0.11 2.13 -4.26
N ALA A 58 1.19 1.63 -4.87
CA ALA A 58 2.39 2.41 -5.14
C ALA A 58 2.10 3.51 -6.17
N LEU A 59 1.38 3.19 -7.25
CA LEU A 59 0.94 4.15 -8.25
C LEU A 59 -0.03 5.18 -7.66
N MET A 60 -1.00 4.75 -6.85
CA MET A 60 -1.92 5.67 -6.17
C MET A 60 -1.17 6.72 -5.35
N LEU A 61 -0.19 6.32 -4.54
CA LEU A 61 0.62 7.25 -3.76
C LEU A 61 1.48 8.15 -4.64
N ASN A 62 2.11 7.58 -5.66
CA ASN A 62 2.98 8.30 -6.58
C ASN A 62 2.26 9.46 -7.31
N GLU A 63 0.99 9.23 -7.67
CA GLU A 63 0.13 10.23 -8.31
C GLU A 63 -0.49 11.19 -7.30
N ALA A 64 -0.98 10.70 -6.16
CA ALA A 64 -1.68 11.52 -5.17
C ALA A 64 -0.78 12.56 -4.48
N ARG A 65 0.51 12.21 -4.24
CA ARG A 65 1.52 13.09 -3.64
C ARG A 65 1.03 13.85 -2.38
N PRO A 66 0.52 13.13 -1.35
CA PRO A 66 0.00 13.75 -0.15
C PRO A 66 1.10 14.57 0.56
N THR A 67 0.66 15.66 1.17
CA THR A 67 1.46 16.57 1.96
C THR A 67 0.93 16.64 3.39
N ALA A 68 1.77 17.09 4.32
CA ALA A 68 1.41 17.17 5.74
C ALA A 68 0.22 18.12 6.06
N ALA A 69 -0.25 18.91 5.08
CA ALA A 69 -1.43 19.78 5.21
C ALA A 69 -2.70 19.17 4.60
N ASP A 70 -2.60 18.00 3.96
CA ASP A 70 -3.73 17.37 3.29
C ASP A 70 -4.62 16.59 4.26
N ARG A 71 -5.90 16.53 3.94
CA ARG A 71 -6.88 15.65 4.58
C ARG A 71 -7.31 14.60 3.57
N VAL A 72 -7.00 13.33 3.85
CA VAL A 72 -7.18 12.22 2.92
C VAL A 72 -8.34 11.35 3.35
N LEU A 73 -9.29 11.10 2.44
CA LEU A 73 -10.32 10.08 2.59
C LEU A 73 -9.86 8.79 1.91
N VAL A 74 -9.81 7.69 2.64
CA VAL A 74 -9.47 6.38 2.13
C VAL A 74 -10.72 5.51 2.04
N ILE A 75 -11.03 5.09 0.81
CA ILE A 75 -12.07 4.09 0.56
C ILE A 75 -11.35 2.77 0.29
N ASP A 76 -11.17 1.96 1.33
CA ASP A 76 -10.59 0.63 1.21
C ASP A 76 -11.59 -0.47 1.54
N GLY A 77 -11.34 -1.68 1.03
CA GLY A 77 -12.16 -2.86 1.30
C GLY A 77 -11.94 -3.44 2.70
N GLY A 78 -11.48 -2.64 3.67
CA GLY A 78 -11.15 -3.07 5.03
C GLY A 78 -9.77 -3.69 5.20
N SER A 79 -8.83 -3.42 4.28
CA SER A 79 -7.48 -4.00 4.35
C SER A 79 -6.59 -3.33 5.39
N GLY A 80 -6.78 -2.02 5.63
CA GLY A 80 -5.91 -1.20 6.47
C GLY A 80 -4.55 -0.85 5.86
N TYR A 81 -4.17 -1.44 4.72
CA TYR A 81 -2.83 -1.27 4.17
C TYR A 81 -2.57 0.12 3.59
N LEU A 82 -3.50 0.66 2.78
CA LEU A 82 -3.34 2.02 2.24
C LEU A 82 -3.34 3.10 3.34
N PRO A 83 -4.23 3.07 4.35
CA PRO A 83 -4.14 3.95 5.51
C PRO A 83 -2.78 3.87 6.21
N ALA A 84 -2.26 2.65 6.44
CA ALA A 84 -0.95 2.47 7.06
C ALA A 84 0.19 3.05 6.20
N LEU A 85 0.11 2.97 4.87
CA LEU A 85 1.09 3.63 4.00
C LEU A 85 1.02 5.16 4.06
N LEU A 86 -0.16 5.73 4.33
CA LEU A 86 -0.39 7.18 4.43
C LEU A 86 -0.07 7.77 5.81
N GLU A 87 0.10 6.92 6.83
CA GLU A 87 0.35 7.36 8.20
C GLU A 87 1.56 8.29 8.30
N GLY A 88 1.34 9.49 8.82
CA GLY A 88 2.35 10.53 8.98
C GLY A 88 2.70 11.32 7.71
N LEU A 89 2.02 11.06 6.58
CA LEU A 89 2.18 11.83 5.33
C LEU A 89 1.15 12.93 5.14
N ALA A 90 0.06 12.91 5.89
CA ALA A 90 -1.08 13.82 5.80
C ALA A 90 -1.48 14.35 7.18
N GLU A 91 -2.19 15.48 7.24
CA GLU A 91 -2.73 16.04 8.49
C GLU A 91 -3.72 15.06 9.13
N ALA A 92 -4.61 14.50 8.31
CA ALA A 92 -5.60 13.53 8.73
C ALA A 92 -5.87 12.49 7.63
N VAL A 93 -6.09 11.25 8.05
CA VAL A 93 -6.55 10.13 7.21
C VAL A 93 -7.84 9.61 7.81
N THR A 94 -8.91 9.54 7.02
CA THR A 94 -10.25 9.08 7.43
C THR A 94 -10.75 8.00 6.50
#